data_AF-A0A855X816-F1
#
_entry.id   AF-A0A855X816-F1
#
_cell.length_a   1.000
_cell.length_b   1.000
_cell.length_c   1.000
_cell.angle_alpha   90.00
_cell.angle_beta   90.00
_cell.angle_gamma   90.00
#
_symmetry.space_group_name_H-M   'P 1'
#
loop_
_entity.id
_entity.type
_entity.pdbx_description
1 polymer ?
#
loop_
_entity_poly.entity_id
_entity_poly.type
_entity_poly.pdbx_seq_one_letter_code
_entity_poly.pdbx_strand_id
1 'polypeptide(L)'
;DFIDFEDEAVWNSMRENNIGVFQMEGDRAGKLLRDMLSSETIRNIHSNEAGKDVKYMDLLSLVNAGQRPAGSSYVDAVTHGRFKDNGHSALNKFLAPTLGNLVYQEQILNFLVDFCGYSAGRADVIRRGIG
;
A
#
# COMPACT_ATOMS: atom_id res chain seq x y z
N ASP A 1 -22.78 -14.92 -10.49
CA ASP A 1 -21.43 -14.76 -11.08
C ASP A 1 -20.40 -14.59 -9.99
N PHE A 2 -19.34 -15.39 -10.05
CA PHE A 2 -18.18 -15.26 -9.17
C PHE A 2 -17.12 -14.47 -9.94
N ILE A 3 -16.67 -13.35 -9.38
CA ILE A 3 -15.62 -12.53 -9.97
C ILE A 3 -14.28 -13.06 -9.45
N ASP A 4 -13.36 -13.36 -10.37
CA ASP A 4 -11.99 -13.70 -10.03
C ASP A 4 -11.17 -12.41 -9.84
N PHE A 5 -10.72 -12.15 -8.61
CA PHE A 5 -9.91 -10.99 -8.29
C PHE A 5 -8.43 -11.19 -8.61
N GLU A 6 -8.02 -12.38 -9.02
CA GLU A 6 -6.63 -12.71 -9.38
C GLU A 6 -6.45 -12.91 -10.90
N ASP A 7 -7.44 -12.52 -11.71
CA ASP A 7 -7.33 -12.58 -13.18
C ASP A 7 -6.26 -11.61 -13.71
N GLU A 8 -5.08 -12.16 -14.01
CA GLU A 8 -3.93 -11.41 -14.52
C GLU A 8 -4.26 -10.64 -15.81
N ALA A 9 -5.19 -11.10 -16.64
CA ALA A 9 -5.55 -10.40 -17.87
C ALA A 9 -6.20 -9.04 -17.56
N VAL A 10 -7.04 -8.97 -16.52
CA VAL A 10 -7.66 -7.73 -16.05
C VAL A 10 -6.59 -6.77 -15.52
N TRP A 11 -5.71 -7.24 -14.64
CA TRP A 11 -4.67 -6.41 -14.05
C TRP A 11 -3.64 -5.91 -15.06
N ASN A 12 -3.25 -6.76 -16.03
CA ASN A 12 -2.37 -6.36 -17.12
C ASN A 12 -3.04 -5.34 -18.04
N SER A 13 -4.34 -5.50 -18.35
CA SER A 13 -5.09 -4.52 -19.13
C SER A 13 -5.12 -3.15 -18.45
N MET A 14 -5.41 -3.10 -17.15
CA MET A 14 -5.39 -1.85 -16.36
C MET A 14 -3.99 -1.21 -16.33
N ARG A 15 -2.93 -2.04 -16.24
CA ARG A 15 -1.54 -1.57 -16.25
C ARG A 15 -1.16 -0.95 -17.59
N GLU A 16 -1.54 -1.58 -18.69
CA GLU A 16 -1.21 -1.12 -20.04
C GLU A 16 -1.98 0.15 -20.42
N ASN A 17 -3.27 0.21 -20.05
CA ASN A 17 -4.12 1.35 -20.34
C ASN A 17 -5.12 1.60 -19.19
N ASN A 18 -5.00 2.76 -18.56
CA ASN A 18 -5.84 3.19 -17.44
C ASN A 18 -7.04 4.06 -17.85
N ILE A 19 -7.29 4.25 -19.16
CA ILE A 19 -8.44 5.05 -19.63
C ILE A 19 -9.75 4.36 -19.24
N GLY A 20 -10.65 5.11 -18.59
CA GLY A 20 -11.96 4.61 -18.17
C GLY A 20 -11.93 3.69 -16.94
N VAL A 21 -10.77 3.51 -16.32
CA VAL A 21 -10.64 2.77 -15.06
C VAL A 21 -10.91 3.72 -13.90
N PHE A 22 -12.07 3.57 -13.25
CA PHE A 22 -12.51 4.42 -12.13
C PHE A 22 -11.41 4.63 -11.07
N GLN A 23 -11.20 5.89 -10.67
CA GLN A 23 -10.16 6.37 -9.74
C GLN A 23 -8.72 6.34 -10.28
N MET A 24 -8.50 5.74 -11.45
CA MET A 24 -7.18 5.52 -12.02
C MET A 24 -6.99 6.24 -13.35
N GLU A 25 -7.94 7.06 -13.81
CA GLU A 25 -7.91 7.69 -15.13
C GLU A 25 -6.80 8.75 -15.28
N GLY A 26 -6.36 9.35 -14.17
CA GLY A 26 -5.36 10.42 -14.18
C GLY A 26 -3.93 9.93 -14.44
N ASP A 27 -3.09 10.77 -15.04
CA ASP A 27 -1.71 10.44 -15.42
C ASP A 27 -0.87 9.91 -14.25
N ARG A 28 -1.00 10.54 -13.07
CA ARG A 28 -0.31 10.12 -11.85
C ARG A 28 -0.75 8.72 -11.43
N ALA A 29 -2.05 8.45 -11.43
CA ALA A 29 -2.60 7.15 -11.06
C ALA A 29 -2.10 6.06 -12.02
N GLY A 30 -2.17 6.33 -13.33
CA GLY A 30 -1.65 5.44 -14.36
C GLY A 30 -0.16 5.14 -14.20
N LYS A 31 0.67 6.14 -13.84
CA LYS A 31 2.10 5.91 -13.54
C LYS A 31 2.28 4.98 -12.34
N LEU A 32 1.62 5.27 -11.22
CA LEU A 32 1.73 4.46 -10.00
C LEU A 32 1.24 3.02 -10.23
N LEU A 33 0.17 2.86 -11.00
CA LEU A 33 -0.38 1.56 -11.37
C LEU A 33 0.61 0.75 -12.22
N ARG A 34 1.24 1.38 -13.21
CA ARG A 34 2.30 0.76 -14.03
C ARG A 34 3.49 0.29 -13.21
N ASP A 35 3.98 1.13 -12.31
CA ASP A 35 5.14 0.82 -11.47
C ASP A 35 4.78 -0.33 -10.50
N MET A 36 3.62 -0.23 -9.82
CA MET A 36 3.18 -1.20 -8.82
C MET A 36 2.88 -2.59 -9.42
N LEU A 37 2.19 -2.64 -10.58
CA LEU A 37 1.82 -3.90 -11.25
C LEU A 37 2.91 -4.41 -12.20
N SER A 38 4.10 -3.82 -12.16
CA SER A 38 5.24 -4.35 -12.92
C SER A 38 5.64 -5.72 -12.37
N SER A 39 6.04 -6.63 -13.25
CA SER A 39 6.49 -7.96 -12.82
C SER A 39 7.71 -7.89 -11.90
N GLU A 40 8.52 -6.83 -12.00
CA GLU A 40 9.64 -6.58 -11.09
C GLU A 40 9.16 -6.25 -9.69
N THR A 41 8.25 -5.29 -9.54
CA THR A 41 7.69 -4.90 -8.24
C THR A 41 7.00 -6.08 -7.56
N ILE A 42 6.18 -6.83 -8.29
CA ILE A 42 5.48 -8.02 -7.74
C ILE A 42 6.51 -9.05 -7.24
N ARG A 43 7.55 -9.35 -8.03
CA ARG A 43 8.65 -10.24 -7.59
C ARG A 43 9.35 -9.73 -6.34
N ASN A 44 9.64 -8.44 -6.27
CA ASN A 44 10.30 -7.84 -5.10
C ASN A 44 9.42 -8.00 -3.84
N ILE A 45 8.12 -7.74 -3.96
CA ILE A 45 7.16 -7.91 -2.86
C ILE A 45 7.11 -9.37 -2.41
N HIS A 46 6.93 -10.31 -3.34
CA HIS A 46 6.82 -11.74 -3.04
C HIS A 46 8.14 -12.38 -2.57
N SER A 47 9.28 -11.73 -2.80
CA SER A 47 10.59 -12.18 -2.27
C SER A 47 10.70 -12.06 -0.75
N ASN A 48 9.83 -11.26 -0.13
CA ASN A 48 9.77 -11.08 1.31
C ASN A 48 8.64 -11.95 1.90
N GLU A 49 8.89 -12.57 3.05
CA GLU A 49 7.89 -13.40 3.75
C GLU A 49 6.56 -12.67 3.97
N ALA A 50 6.61 -11.38 4.32
CA ALA A 50 5.42 -10.57 4.56
C ALA A 50 4.63 -10.23 3.29
N GLY A 51 5.26 -10.33 2.13
CA GLY A 51 4.65 -10.01 0.84
C GLY A 51 4.10 -11.22 0.09
N LYS A 52 4.40 -12.46 0.52
CA LYS A 52 4.04 -13.68 -0.24
C LYS A 52 2.56 -13.83 -0.55
N ASP A 53 1.70 -13.40 0.36
CA ASP A 53 0.25 -13.54 0.23
C ASP A 53 -0.44 -12.28 -0.34
N VAL A 54 0.34 -11.25 -0.69
CA VAL A 54 -0.19 -9.99 -1.24
C VAL A 54 -0.92 -10.25 -2.54
N LYS A 55 -2.18 -9.79 -2.60
CA LYS A 55 -3.09 -9.91 -3.74
C LYS A 55 -3.09 -8.66 -4.59
N TYR A 56 -3.58 -8.76 -5.81
CA TYR A 56 -3.66 -7.59 -6.70
C TYR A 56 -4.54 -6.47 -6.13
N MET A 57 -5.59 -6.82 -5.38
CA MET A 57 -6.45 -5.83 -4.73
C MET A 57 -5.73 -5.03 -3.64
N ASP A 58 -4.79 -5.66 -2.93
CA ASP A 58 -3.94 -4.96 -1.95
C ASP A 58 -3.02 -3.96 -2.66
N LEU A 59 -2.43 -4.36 -3.78
CA LEU A 59 -1.60 -3.49 -4.62
C LEU A 59 -2.37 -2.29 -5.15
N LEU A 60 -3.61 -2.50 -5.62
CA LEU A 60 -4.49 -1.41 -6.05
C LEU A 60 -4.80 -0.44 -4.90
N SER A 61 -5.01 -0.97 -3.69
CA SER A 61 -5.24 -0.16 -2.49
C SER A 61 -4.01 0.69 -2.13
N LEU A 62 -2.80 0.15 -2.30
CA LEU A 62 -1.54 0.88 -2.14
C LEU A 62 -1.37 1.97 -3.21
N VAL A 63 -1.74 1.71 -4.47
CA VAL A 63 -1.75 2.72 -5.55
C VAL A 63 -2.66 3.88 -5.16
N ASN A 64 -3.89 3.57 -4.72
CA ASN A 64 -4.86 4.57 -4.26
C ASN A 64 -4.34 5.39 -3.07
N ALA A 65 -3.69 4.76 -2.10
CA ALA A 65 -3.05 5.48 -1.00
C ALA A 65 -1.93 6.39 -1.49
N GLY A 66 -1.10 5.91 -2.43
CA GLY A 66 0.01 6.66 -3.00
C GLY A 66 -0.38 7.85 -3.89
N GLN A 67 -1.63 7.92 -4.32
CA GLN A 67 -2.16 9.11 -5.00
C GLN A 67 -2.23 10.33 -4.06
N ARG A 68 -2.35 10.11 -2.74
CA ARG A 68 -2.53 11.18 -1.76
C ARG A 68 -1.23 11.97 -1.53
N PRO A 69 -1.28 13.31 -1.34
CA PRO A 69 -0.09 14.13 -1.14
C PRO A 69 0.79 13.70 0.05
N ALA A 70 0.17 13.22 1.13
CA ALA A 70 0.86 12.79 2.35
C ALA A 70 1.77 11.56 2.15
N GLY A 71 1.66 10.86 1.02
CA GLY A 71 2.45 9.66 0.72
C GLY A 71 3.79 9.91 0.03
N SER A 72 4.13 11.17 -0.29
CA SER A 72 5.31 11.50 -1.11
C SER A 72 6.63 10.91 -0.62
N SER A 73 6.78 10.70 0.70
CA SER A 73 7.98 10.16 1.33
C SER A 73 8.19 8.65 1.14
N TYR A 74 7.12 7.88 0.88
CA TYR A 74 7.21 6.41 0.77
C TYR A 74 6.73 5.85 -0.56
N VAL A 75 5.96 6.62 -1.35
CA VAL A 75 5.31 6.13 -2.58
C VAL A 75 6.31 5.50 -3.53
N ASP A 76 7.46 6.14 -3.75
CA ASP A 76 8.51 5.61 -4.63
C ASP A 76 9.12 4.31 -4.10
N ALA A 77 9.24 4.13 -2.78
CA ALA A 77 9.72 2.87 -2.22
C ALA A 77 8.68 1.76 -2.42
N VAL A 78 7.42 2.08 -2.15
CA VAL A 78 6.28 1.15 -2.18
C VAL A 78 5.99 0.68 -3.61
N THR A 79 5.96 1.58 -4.61
CA THR A 79 5.68 1.21 -6.01
C THR A 79 6.80 0.44 -6.70
N HIS A 80 7.97 0.31 -6.06
CA HIS A 80 9.09 -0.50 -6.54
C HIS A 80 9.34 -1.73 -5.66
N GLY A 81 8.45 -2.04 -4.71
CA GLY A 81 8.54 -3.22 -3.86
C GLY A 81 9.71 -3.18 -2.86
N ARG A 82 10.19 -1.99 -2.49
CA ARG A 82 11.31 -1.83 -1.56
C ARG A 82 10.82 -1.85 -0.11
N PHE A 83 11.31 -2.82 0.66
CA PHE A 83 11.04 -2.93 2.08
C PHE A 83 11.89 -1.95 2.89
N LYS A 84 11.24 -1.27 3.84
CA LYS A 84 11.90 -0.40 4.80
C LYS A 84 12.16 -1.13 6.11
N ASP A 85 13.42 -1.14 6.54
CA ASP A 85 13.78 -1.52 7.91
C ASP A 85 13.56 -0.32 8.85
N ASN A 86 12.76 -0.51 9.88
CA ASN A 86 12.44 0.49 10.90
C ASN A 86 13.32 0.36 12.17
N GLY A 87 14.33 -0.52 12.16
CA GLY A 87 15.28 -0.70 13.25
C GLY A 87 14.73 -1.43 14.48
N HIS A 88 13.50 -1.96 14.41
CA HIS A 88 12.87 -2.70 15.51
C HIS A 88 12.02 -3.85 14.97
N SER A 89 12.26 -5.07 15.45
CA SER A 89 11.62 -6.29 14.93
C SER A 89 10.09 -6.26 15.01
N ALA A 90 9.52 -5.77 16.11
CA ALA A 90 8.06 -5.65 16.25
C ALA A 90 7.46 -4.61 15.29
N LEU A 91 8.19 -3.52 14.99
CA LEU A 91 7.71 -2.51 14.03
C LEU A 91 7.78 -3.04 12.61
N ASN A 92 8.86 -3.76 12.26
CA ASN A 92 8.98 -4.39 10.96
C ASN A 92 7.90 -5.45 10.73
N LYS A 93 7.54 -6.23 11.77
CA LYS A 93 6.42 -7.17 11.70
C LYS A 93 5.08 -6.46 11.56
N PHE A 94 4.87 -5.37 12.29
CA PHE A 94 3.63 -4.57 12.23
C PHE A 94 3.41 -3.91 10.86
N LEU A 95 4.46 -3.34 10.27
CA LEU A 95 4.42 -2.62 8.98
C LEU A 95 4.70 -3.51 7.77
N ALA A 96 4.94 -4.80 7.98
CA ALA A 96 5.30 -5.75 6.94
C ALA A 96 4.30 -5.77 5.76
N PRO A 97 2.98 -5.78 5.99
CA PRO A 97 1.98 -5.75 4.91
C PRO A 97 2.03 -4.51 4.01
N THR A 98 2.67 -3.43 4.49
CA THR A 98 2.80 -2.15 3.77
C THR A 98 4.27 -1.82 3.50
N LEU A 99 5.08 -2.85 3.28
CA LEU A 99 6.49 -2.76 2.90
C LEU A 99 7.34 -1.96 3.89
N GLY A 100 6.97 -2.00 5.17
CA GLY A 100 7.66 -1.27 6.23
C GLY A 100 7.27 0.21 6.35
N ASN A 101 6.19 0.65 5.70
CA ASN A 101 5.72 2.05 5.70
C ASN A 101 4.34 2.21 6.34
N LEU A 102 4.07 3.35 6.98
CA LEU A 102 2.74 3.72 7.48
C LEU A 102 1.90 4.28 6.34
N VAL A 103 1.00 3.46 5.77
CA VAL A 103 0.23 3.81 4.57
C VAL A 103 -1.24 4.11 4.91
N TYR A 104 -1.87 3.29 5.75
CA TYR A 104 -3.29 3.39 6.07
C TYR A 104 -3.57 4.15 7.36
N GLN A 105 -4.75 4.74 7.43
CA GLN A 105 -5.22 5.45 8.62
C GLN A 105 -5.40 4.50 9.82
N GLU A 106 -5.90 3.29 9.58
CA GLU A 106 -6.01 2.25 10.61
C GLU A 106 -4.64 1.85 11.18
N GLN A 107 -3.58 1.85 10.36
CA GLN A 107 -2.23 1.55 10.86
C GLN A 107 -1.72 2.63 11.81
N ILE A 108 -2.04 3.91 11.56
CA ILE A 108 -1.71 4.99 12.49
C ILE A 108 -2.43 4.78 13.83
N LEU A 109 -3.71 4.38 13.81
CA LEU A 109 -4.47 4.08 15.02
C LEU A 109 -3.84 2.92 15.80
N ASN A 110 -3.60 1.79 15.13
CA ASN A 110 -3.03 0.61 15.77
C ASN A 110 -1.63 0.90 16.32
N PHE A 111 -0.80 1.68 15.61
CA PHE A 111 0.49 2.12 16.14
C PHE A 111 0.34 2.91 17.45
N LEU A 112 -0.56 3.88 17.48
CA LEU A 112 -0.80 4.72 18.67
C LEU A 112 -1.35 3.92 19.86
N VAL A 113 -2.16 2.89 19.59
CA VAL A 113 -2.68 2.01 20.64
C VAL A 113 -1.60 1.04 21.13
N ASP A 114 -1.00 0.27 20.22
CA ASP A 114 -0.16 -0.88 20.56
C ASP A 114 1.25 -0.46 21.00
N PHE A 115 1.79 0.62 20.42
CA PHE A 115 3.16 1.07 20.69
C PHE A 115 3.24 2.32 21.55
N CYS A 116 2.21 3.18 21.56
CA CYS A 116 2.18 4.38 22.41
C CYS A 116 1.26 4.25 23.64
N GLY A 117 0.50 3.15 23.77
CA GLY A 117 -0.36 2.90 24.93
C GLY A 117 -1.55 3.85 25.03
N TYR A 118 -1.97 4.47 23.92
CA TYR A 118 -3.14 5.34 23.92
C TYR A 118 -4.44 4.53 23.86
N SER A 119 -5.51 5.08 24.44
CA SER A 119 -6.85 4.57 24.18
C SER A 119 -7.23 4.81 22.73
N ALA A 120 -8.08 3.94 22.15
CA ALA A 120 -8.56 4.09 20.78
C ALA A 120 -9.19 5.48 20.53
N GLY A 121 -9.91 6.03 21.51
CA GLY A 121 -10.46 7.39 21.44
C GLY A 121 -9.40 8.48 21.34
N ARG A 122 -8.32 8.40 22.15
CA ARG A 122 -7.21 9.35 22.06
C ARG A 122 -6.42 9.17 20.77
N ALA A 123 -6.22 7.94 20.31
CA ALA A 123 -5.57 7.64 19.05
C ALA A 123 -6.31 8.27 17.85
N ASP A 124 -7.65 8.19 17.81
CA ASP A 124 -8.44 8.81 16.74
C ASP A 124 -8.38 10.34 16.78
N VAL A 125 -8.37 10.96 17.97
CA VAL A 125 -8.17 12.41 18.10
C VAL A 125 -6.82 12.83 17.49
N ILE A 126 -5.74 12.09 17.76
CA ILE A 126 -4.41 12.37 17.20
C ILE A 126 -4.39 12.14 15.69
N ARG A 127 -4.95 11.03 15.20
CA ARG A 127 -5.04 10.73 13.76
C ARG A 127 -5.75 11.86 13.00
N ARG A 128 -6.84 12.40 13.55
CA ARG A 128 -7.54 13.56 12.96
C ARG A 128 -6.70 14.82 12.93
N GLY A 129 -5.81 15.02 13.90
CA GLY A 129 -4.89 16.16 13.95
C GLY A 129 -3.69 16.07 13.00
N ILE A 130 -3.39 14.89 12.46
CA ILE A 130 -2.39 14.68 11.40
C ILE A 130 -2.96 15.04 10.01
N GLY A 131 -4.29 14.89 9.84
CA GLY A 131 -5.01 15.01 8.57
C GLY A 131 -5.21 16.43 8.08
#